data_AF-A0A1D2J790-F1
#
_entry.id   AF-A0A1D2J790-F1
#
_cell.length_a   1.000
_cell.length_b   1.000
_cell.length_c   1.000
_cell.angle_alpha   90.00
_cell.angle_beta   90.00
_cell.angle_gamma   90.00
#
_symmetry.space_group_name_H-M   'P 1'
#
loop_
_entity.id
_entity.type
_entity.pdbx_description
1 polymer ?
#
loop_
_entity_poly.entity_id
_entity_poly.type
_entity_poly.pdbx_seq_one_letter_code
_entity_poly.pdbx_strand_id
1 'polypeptide(L)'
;MQTVQTPPLPSPSQSAPTTNETHYAEARQAIVSIHQLPCKSLLSRLTLIPITQNQRSQSLRPYLQCVRSSLTAALAISNFASQTAERHNVPEVEAATSPEVLLNPLTIARNENEKVLIEPSVNSVRVSIRIKQADEIENILVHKFTRFLTQRAEAFFILRRKPVKGYDISFLITNFHTEAMLKHKLVDFIIEFMEEVDKEISEMKLFLNARARFVAESFLTPVSMATTSSVLTAY
;
A
#
# COMPACT_ATOMS: atom_id res chain seq x y z
N MET A 1 51.49 -37.46 26.84
CA MET A 1 50.50 -36.39 26.66
C MET A 1 50.48 -36.01 25.19
N GLN A 2 49.53 -36.52 24.42
CA GLN A 2 49.33 -36.15 23.02
C GLN A 2 48.16 -35.17 22.96
N THR A 3 48.42 -33.95 22.51
CA THR A 3 47.41 -32.91 22.29
C THR A 3 46.64 -33.21 21.02
N VAL A 4 45.36 -33.53 21.16
CA VAL A 4 44.43 -33.71 20.05
C VAL A 4 44.07 -32.33 19.48
N GLN A 5 44.52 -32.03 18.27
CA GLN A 5 44.12 -30.85 17.51
C GLN A 5 42.72 -31.06 16.92
N THR A 6 41.74 -30.30 17.37
CA THR A 6 40.41 -30.22 16.76
C THR A 6 40.45 -29.39 15.47
N PRO A 7 39.75 -29.79 14.39
CA PRO A 7 39.72 -29.04 13.14
C PRO A 7 38.92 -27.74 13.27
N PRO A 8 39.23 -26.69 12.47
CA PRO A 8 38.56 -25.40 12.55
C PRO A 8 37.14 -25.46 11.96
N LEU A 9 36.22 -24.71 12.59
CA LEU A 9 34.84 -24.55 12.12
C LEU A 9 34.78 -23.89 10.73
N PRO A 10 33.87 -24.29 9.84
CA PRO A 10 33.66 -23.59 8.58
C PRO A 10 33.03 -22.21 8.83
N SER A 11 33.51 -21.20 8.10
CA SER A 11 32.95 -19.84 8.06
C SER A 11 31.50 -19.84 7.56
N PRO A 12 30.66 -18.88 7.98
CA PRO A 12 29.26 -18.86 7.58
C PRO A 12 29.15 -18.64 6.07
N SER A 13 28.64 -19.66 5.38
CA SER A 13 28.21 -19.58 3.99
C SER A 13 27.12 -18.52 3.88
N GLN A 14 27.25 -17.62 2.91
CA GLN A 14 26.17 -16.72 2.52
C GLN A 14 24.98 -17.58 2.10
N SER A 15 23.95 -17.62 2.95
CA SER A 15 22.72 -18.36 2.67
C SER A 15 22.04 -17.74 1.46
N ALA A 16 21.74 -18.56 0.44
CA ALA A 16 20.86 -18.17 -0.64
C ALA A 16 19.52 -17.67 -0.07
N PRO A 17 18.87 -16.66 -0.68
CA PRO A 17 17.62 -16.13 -0.19
C PRO A 17 16.56 -17.24 -0.11
N THR A 18 15.90 -17.33 1.04
CA THR A 18 14.80 -18.30 1.22
C THR A 18 13.65 -17.95 0.27
N THR A 19 12.87 -18.94 -0.18
CA THR A 19 11.72 -18.73 -1.08
C THR A 19 10.74 -17.66 -0.60
N ASN A 20 10.69 -17.44 0.72
CA ASN A 20 9.87 -16.41 1.38
C ASN A 20 10.41 -14.98 1.17
N GLU A 21 11.73 -14.81 1.00
CA GLU A 21 12.34 -13.53 0.64
C GLU A 21 12.08 -13.15 -0.81
N THR A 22 12.00 -14.12 -1.73
CA THR A 22 11.69 -13.88 -3.14
C THR A 22 10.25 -13.42 -3.34
N HIS A 23 9.27 -14.05 -2.69
CA HIS A 23 7.86 -13.62 -2.79
C HIS A 23 7.61 -12.27 -2.11
N TYR A 24 8.30 -11.99 -0.99
CA TYR A 24 8.29 -10.66 -0.39
C TYR A 24 8.99 -9.62 -1.26
N ALA A 25 10.09 -10.00 -1.93
CA ALA A 25 10.78 -9.16 -2.89
C ALA A 25 9.89 -8.90 -4.11
N GLU A 26 9.10 -9.85 -4.60
CA GLU A 26 8.13 -9.67 -5.69
C GLU A 26 6.94 -8.81 -5.27
N ALA A 27 6.40 -8.99 -4.06
CA ALA A 27 5.37 -8.10 -3.51
C ALA A 27 5.91 -6.67 -3.29
N ARG A 28 7.17 -6.54 -2.85
CA ARG A 28 7.89 -5.27 -2.83
C ARG A 28 8.19 -4.74 -4.22
N GLN A 29 8.50 -5.58 -5.19
CA GLN A 29 8.70 -5.21 -6.58
C GLN A 29 7.40 -4.71 -7.17
N ALA A 30 6.25 -5.26 -6.76
CA ALA A 30 4.93 -4.74 -7.12
C ALA A 30 4.69 -3.34 -6.52
N ILE A 31 5.16 -3.05 -5.28
CA ILE A 31 5.19 -1.68 -4.73
C ILE A 31 6.22 -0.79 -5.46
N VAL A 32 7.40 -1.29 -5.79
CA VAL A 32 8.41 -0.53 -6.54
C VAL A 32 7.94 -0.28 -7.99
N SER A 33 7.10 -1.15 -8.53
CA SER A 33 6.36 -0.94 -9.77
C SER A 33 5.17 0.00 -9.60
N ILE A 34 4.61 0.15 -8.39
CA ILE A 34 3.79 1.31 -7.99
C ILE A 34 4.65 2.60 -7.96
N HIS A 35 5.95 2.52 -7.69
CA HIS A 35 6.89 3.63 -7.91
C HIS A 35 7.32 3.81 -9.38
N GLN A 36 7.15 2.82 -10.26
CA GLN A 36 7.37 2.93 -11.72
C GLN A 36 6.08 3.25 -12.49
N LEU A 37 5.06 3.74 -11.79
CA LEU A 37 3.88 4.31 -12.40
C LEU A 37 4.25 5.57 -13.19
N PRO A 38 3.53 5.85 -14.30
CA PRO A 38 3.90 6.91 -15.26
C PRO A 38 3.96 8.33 -14.66
N CYS A 39 3.61 8.52 -13.38
CA CYS A 39 3.78 9.78 -12.68
C CYS A 39 5.25 10.10 -12.32
N LYS A 40 6.16 9.13 -12.18
CA LYS A 40 7.58 9.43 -11.89
C LYS A 40 8.43 9.73 -13.12
N SER A 41 8.14 9.16 -14.28
CA SER A 41 8.95 9.41 -15.50
C SER A 41 8.79 10.83 -16.07
N LEU A 42 7.78 11.57 -15.62
CA LEU A 42 7.54 12.98 -15.96
C LEU A 42 8.11 13.97 -14.93
N LEU A 43 8.57 13.51 -13.77
CA LEU A 43 9.02 14.35 -12.66
C LEU A 43 10.54 14.43 -12.50
N SER A 44 11.33 13.68 -13.28
CA SER A 44 12.80 13.77 -13.18
C SER A 44 13.42 15.02 -13.81
N ARG A 45 12.63 15.93 -14.40
CA ARG A 45 13.20 17.09 -15.11
C ARG A 45 12.73 18.48 -14.69
N LEU A 46 11.80 18.62 -13.75
CA LEU A 46 11.41 19.95 -13.28
C LEU A 46 11.22 19.99 -11.77
N THR A 47 12.14 20.72 -11.14
CA THR A 47 12.12 21.33 -9.80
C THR A 47 12.61 20.52 -8.61
N LEU A 48 13.78 20.95 -8.11
CA LEU A 48 14.22 20.81 -6.72
C LEU A 48 13.17 21.48 -5.81
N ILE A 49 12.39 20.69 -5.09
CA ILE A 49 11.72 21.16 -3.87
C ILE A 49 12.26 20.29 -2.73
N PRO A 50 12.85 20.88 -1.68
CA PRO A 50 13.28 20.12 -0.53
C PRO A 50 12.03 19.54 0.15
N ILE A 51 11.92 18.21 0.16
CA ILE A 51 10.87 17.49 0.90
C ILE A 51 11.11 17.78 2.38
N THR A 52 10.28 18.64 2.96
CA THR A 52 10.33 19.00 4.37
C THR A 52 10.05 17.78 5.24
N GLN A 53 10.80 17.69 6.34
CA GLN A 53 10.68 16.66 7.37
C GLN A 53 9.21 16.38 7.75
N ASN A 54 8.87 15.09 7.70
CA ASN A 54 7.58 14.48 7.98
C ASN A 54 7.07 14.81 9.41
N GLN A 55 6.34 15.90 9.60
CA GLN A 55 5.58 16.14 10.83
C GLN A 55 4.39 15.18 10.88
N ARG A 56 4.59 13.98 11.46
CA ARG A 56 3.46 13.10 11.77
C ARG A 56 2.54 13.80 12.75
N SER A 57 1.24 13.87 12.43
CA SER A 57 0.24 14.41 13.35
C SER A 57 0.18 13.55 14.63
N GLN A 58 -0.03 14.20 15.78
CA GLN A 58 0.05 13.56 17.10
C GLN A 58 -0.91 12.37 17.27
N SER A 59 -2.01 12.34 16.51
CA SER A 59 -2.99 11.24 16.50
C SER A 59 -2.71 10.12 15.49
N LEU A 60 -1.84 10.31 14.49
CA LEU A 60 -1.58 9.29 13.46
C LEU A 60 -0.79 8.10 14.02
N ARG A 61 0.25 8.38 14.79
CA ARG A 61 1.10 7.36 15.41
C ARG A 61 0.33 6.38 16.30
N PRO A 62 -0.51 6.82 17.27
CA PRO A 62 -1.28 5.89 18.10
C PRO A 62 -2.34 5.11 17.29
N TYR A 63 -2.93 5.72 16.27
CA TYR A 63 -3.86 5.03 15.36
C TYR A 63 -3.19 3.87 14.62
N LEU A 64 -2.06 4.13 13.94
CA LEU A 64 -1.31 3.10 13.22
C LEU A 64 -0.78 2.02 14.16
N GLN A 65 -0.38 2.37 15.38
CA GLN A 65 0.02 1.40 16.39
C GLN A 65 -1.14 0.49 16.81
N CYS A 66 -2.34 1.05 17.01
CA CYS A 66 -3.53 0.27 17.32
C CYS A 66 -3.90 -0.68 16.17
N VAL A 67 -3.86 -0.20 14.92
CA VAL A 67 -4.07 -1.02 13.72
C VAL A 67 -3.05 -2.15 13.65
N ARG A 68 -1.76 -1.85 13.86
CA ARG A 68 -0.67 -2.83 13.87
C ARG A 68 -0.88 -3.92 14.92
N SER A 69 -1.17 -3.56 16.17
CA SER A 69 -1.43 -4.53 17.24
C SER A 69 -2.65 -5.39 16.94
N SER A 70 -3.71 -4.79 16.40
CA SER A 70 -4.95 -5.50 16.04
C SER A 70 -4.75 -6.46 14.86
N LEU A 71 -4.03 -6.05 13.82
CA LEU A 71 -3.67 -6.92 12.69
C LEU A 71 -2.75 -8.06 13.13
N THR A 72 -1.81 -7.79 14.04
CA THR A 72 -0.93 -8.85 14.58
C THR A 72 -1.72 -9.93 15.31
N ALA A 73 -2.77 -9.54 16.04
CA ALA A 73 -3.68 -10.49 16.69
C ALA A 73 -4.62 -11.19 15.69
N ALA A 74 -5.17 -10.44 14.73
CA ALA A 74 -6.11 -10.97 13.74
C ALA A 74 -5.45 -11.98 12.76
N LEU A 75 -4.17 -11.80 12.44
CA LEU A 75 -3.41 -12.71 11.56
C LEU A 75 -2.93 -13.99 12.24
N ALA A 76 -3.57 -14.39 13.34
CA ALA A 76 -3.42 -15.72 13.94
C ALA A 76 -4.28 -16.76 13.21
N ILE A 77 -4.17 -16.80 11.88
CA ILE A 77 -4.94 -17.70 11.01
C ILE A 77 -4.24 -19.04 10.83
N SER A 78 -5.05 -20.08 10.61
CA SER A 78 -4.59 -21.45 10.36
C SER A 78 -5.28 -22.04 9.13
N ASN A 79 -4.69 -23.08 8.54
CA ASN A 79 -5.34 -23.79 7.45
C ASN A 79 -6.61 -24.49 7.96
N PHE A 80 -7.75 -24.19 7.33
CA PHE A 80 -9.06 -24.73 7.68
C PHE A 80 -9.80 -25.08 6.38
N ALA A 81 -10.25 -26.33 6.27
CA ALA A 81 -11.02 -26.80 5.12
C ALA A 81 -12.47 -26.31 5.18
N SER A 82 -13.08 -26.07 4.02
CA SER A 82 -14.47 -25.62 3.98
C SER A 82 -15.41 -26.70 4.51
N GLN A 83 -16.35 -26.29 5.38
CA GLN A 83 -17.34 -27.21 5.95
C GLN A 83 -18.48 -27.54 4.98
N THR A 84 -18.78 -26.63 4.04
CA THR A 84 -19.91 -26.78 3.11
C THR A 84 -19.52 -27.50 1.82
N ALA A 85 -18.28 -27.32 1.37
CA ALA A 85 -17.79 -27.88 0.12
C ALA A 85 -16.65 -28.87 0.38
N GLU A 86 -16.89 -30.15 0.11
CA GLU A 86 -15.90 -31.20 0.30
C GLU A 86 -14.64 -30.90 -0.53
N ARG A 87 -13.45 -31.07 0.07
CA ARG A 87 -12.13 -30.90 -0.57
C ARG A 87 -11.84 -29.49 -1.12
N HIS A 88 -12.61 -28.47 -0.71
CA HIS A 88 -12.34 -27.09 -1.06
C HIS A 88 -11.78 -26.33 0.14
N ASN A 89 -10.84 -25.41 -0.12
CA ASN A 89 -10.39 -24.43 0.86
C ASN A 89 -10.78 -23.05 0.32
N VAL A 90 -11.82 -22.49 0.93
CA VAL A 90 -12.37 -21.17 0.57
C VAL A 90 -12.11 -20.23 1.75
N PRO A 91 -11.73 -18.97 1.51
CA PRO A 91 -11.64 -17.98 2.58
C PRO A 91 -13.01 -17.81 3.26
N GLU A 92 -13.13 -18.27 4.51
CA GLU A 92 -14.39 -18.31 5.25
C GLU A 92 -14.96 -16.91 5.47
N VAL A 93 -14.11 -15.88 5.57
CA VAL A 93 -14.54 -14.47 5.67
C VAL A 93 -15.30 -13.97 4.43
N GLU A 94 -15.07 -14.57 3.26
CA GLU A 94 -15.79 -14.24 2.01
C GLU A 94 -17.02 -15.13 1.81
N ALA A 95 -16.92 -16.42 2.17
CA ALA A 95 -18.04 -17.36 2.04
C ALA A 95 -19.18 -17.03 3.00
N ALA A 96 -18.85 -16.68 4.25
CA ALA A 96 -19.78 -16.36 5.32
C ALA A 96 -20.90 -17.42 5.54
N THR A 97 -20.64 -18.67 5.16
CA THR A 97 -21.60 -19.78 5.28
C THR A 97 -21.65 -20.33 6.71
N SER A 98 -20.50 -20.32 7.37
CA SER A 98 -20.27 -20.96 8.66
C SER A 98 -20.03 -19.87 9.73
N PRO A 99 -21.05 -19.42 10.49
CA PRO A 99 -20.90 -18.29 11.41
C PRO A 99 -19.95 -18.59 12.58
N GLU A 100 -19.74 -19.85 12.94
CA GLU A 100 -18.89 -20.29 14.04
C GLU A 100 -17.39 -20.11 13.79
N VAL A 101 -16.98 -19.98 12.51
CA VAL A 101 -15.58 -19.71 12.14
C VAL A 101 -15.33 -18.23 11.87
N LEU A 102 -16.37 -17.38 11.96
CA LEU A 102 -16.25 -15.94 11.85
C LEU A 102 -15.99 -15.35 13.23
N LEU A 103 -14.97 -14.48 13.31
CA LEU A 103 -14.67 -13.75 14.53
C LEU A 103 -15.33 -12.37 14.51
N ASN A 104 -15.40 -11.73 15.68
CA ASN A 104 -16.03 -10.42 15.80
C ASN A 104 -15.28 -9.36 14.95
N PRO A 105 -15.99 -8.65 14.03
CA PRO A 105 -15.41 -7.55 13.30
C PRO A 105 -14.95 -6.43 14.23
N LEU A 106 -13.76 -5.89 13.97
CA LEU A 106 -13.17 -4.78 14.70
C LEU A 106 -13.10 -3.55 13.79
N THR A 107 -13.59 -2.41 14.27
CA THR A 107 -13.41 -1.12 13.59
C THR A 107 -12.51 -0.22 14.41
N ILE A 108 -11.45 0.27 13.80
CA ILE A 108 -10.52 1.24 14.40
C ILE A 108 -10.67 2.52 13.61
N ALA A 109 -11.08 3.59 14.26
CA ALA A 109 -11.26 4.89 13.63
C ALA A 109 -10.33 5.92 14.26
N ARG A 110 -9.70 6.73 13.41
CA ARG A 110 -8.97 7.92 13.85
C ARG A 110 -9.91 9.12 13.90
N ASN A 111 -10.74 9.25 12.86
CA ASN A 111 -11.77 10.27 12.69
C ASN A 111 -12.98 9.62 11.99
N GLU A 112 -14.08 10.36 11.82
CA GLU A 112 -15.27 9.89 11.09
C GLU A 112 -14.96 9.47 9.64
N ASN A 113 -13.99 10.15 9.03
CA ASN A 113 -13.60 9.95 7.63
C ASN A 113 -12.43 8.99 7.43
N GLU A 114 -11.76 8.55 8.51
CA GLU A 114 -10.56 7.70 8.44
C GLU A 114 -10.71 6.53 9.41
N LYS A 115 -10.96 5.35 8.85
CA LYS A 115 -11.23 4.13 9.62
C LYS A 115 -10.77 2.87 8.89
N VAL A 116 -10.39 1.87 9.67
CA VAL A 116 -10.06 0.52 9.20
C VAL A 116 -11.05 -0.46 9.83
N LEU A 117 -11.63 -1.32 9.00
CA LEU A 117 -12.43 -2.47 9.40
C LEU A 117 -11.60 -3.74 9.22
N ILE A 118 -11.48 -4.52 10.28
CA ILE A 118 -10.81 -5.81 10.29
C ILE A 118 -11.89 -6.85 10.57
N GLU A 119 -12.08 -7.77 9.64
CA GLU A 119 -12.99 -8.90 9.74
C GLU A 119 -12.15 -10.16 9.78
N PRO A 120 -11.86 -10.71 10.97
CA PRO A 120 -11.07 -11.91 11.12
C PRO A 120 -11.94 -13.17 11.02
N SER A 121 -11.34 -14.27 10.58
CA SER A 121 -11.89 -15.62 10.56
C SER A 121 -10.77 -16.62 10.86
N VAL A 122 -11.09 -17.91 10.95
CA VAL A 122 -10.14 -18.98 11.25
C VAL A 122 -9.03 -19.10 10.19
N ASN A 123 -9.36 -19.03 8.89
CA ASN A 123 -8.39 -19.21 7.79
C ASN A 123 -8.05 -17.95 6.99
N SER A 124 -8.76 -16.86 7.24
CA SER A 124 -8.63 -15.64 6.44
C SER A 124 -9.00 -14.39 7.23
N VAL A 125 -8.43 -13.27 6.82
CA VAL A 125 -8.71 -11.94 7.38
C VAL A 125 -8.99 -10.99 6.24
N ARG A 126 -10.10 -10.25 6.34
CA ARG A 126 -10.40 -9.14 5.44
C ARG A 126 -10.10 -7.83 6.15
N VAL A 127 -9.32 -6.97 5.49
CA VAL A 127 -8.93 -5.66 6.00
C VAL A 127 -9.42 -4.60 5.03
N SER A 128 -10.36 -3.76 5.44
CA SER A 128 -10.92 -2.69 4.61
C SER A 128 -10.53 -1.34 5.16
N ILE A 129 -9.99 -0.48 4.31
CA ILE A 129 -9.45 0.83 4.68
C ILE A 129 -10.28 1.92 4.02
N ARG A 130 -10.69 2.89 4.83
CA ARG A 130 -11.26 4.14 4.37
C ARG A 130 -10.19 5.22 4.51
N ILE A 131 -9.82 5.81 3.38
CA ILE A 131 -8.76 6.80 3.25
C ILE A 131 -9.35 8.18 3.55
N LYS A 132 -8.56 9.04 4.20
CA LYS A 132 -8.98 10.41 4.50
C LYS A 132 -9.26 11.17 3.20
N GLN A 133 -10.39 11.86 3.19
CA GLN A 133 -10.89 12.65 2.06
C GLN A 133 -11.27 14.04 2.57
N ALA A 134 -10.47 15.08 2.26
CA ALA A 134 -10.75 16.44 2.69
C ALA A 134 -11.57 17.24 1.67
N ASP A 135 -11.32 17.03 0.37
CA ASP A 135 -11.90 17.80 -0.72
C ASP A 135 -12.44 16.90 -1.84
N GLU A 136 -13.27 17.45 -2.74
CA GLU A 136 -13.77 16.75 -3.93
C GLU A 136 -12.63 16.27 -4.85
N ILE A 137 -11.54 17.03 -4.95
CA ILE A 137 -10.36 16.62 -5.72
C ILE A 137 -9.74 15.36 -5.12
N GLU A 138 -9.61 15.29 -3.80
CA GLU A 138 -9.07 14.11 -3.12
C GLU A 138 -9.98 12.90 -3.28
N ASN A 139 -11.31 13.08 -3.25
CA ASN A 139 -12.26 12.01 -3.55
C ASN A 139 -12.00 11.38 -4.92
N ILE A 140 -11.80 12.21 -5.94
CA ILE A 140 -11.53 11.74 -7.31
C ILE A 140 -10.15 11.09 -7.40
N LEU A 141 -9.13 11.66 -6.75
CA LEU A 141 -7.77 11.13 -6.74
C LEU A 141 -7.72 9.76 -6.06
N VAL A 142 -8.33 9.62 -4.87
CA VAL A 142 -8.43 8.35 -4.14
C VAL A 142 -9.15 7.32 -4.99
N HIS A 143 -10.32 7.64 -5.55
CA HIS A 143 -11.08 6.71 -6.39
C HIS A 143 -10.28 6.25 -7.62
N LYS A 144 -9.55 7.15 -8.29
CA LYS A 144 -8.71 6.78 -9.45
C LYS A 144 -7.50 5.95 -9.02
N PHE A 145 -6.86 6.30 -7.92
CA PHE A 145 -5.70 5.61 -7.38
C PHE A 145 -6.04 4.18 -6.93
N THR A 146 -7.10 3.99 -6.14
CA THR A 146 -7.52 2.66 -5.70
C THR A 146 -8.03 1.81 -6.87
N ARG A 147 -8.75 2.41 -7.83
CA ARG A 147 -9.12 1.72 -9.08
C ARG A 147 -7.90 1.26 -9.88
N PHE A 148 -6.86 2.08 -9.93
CA PHE A 148 -5.62 1.73 -10.59
C PHE A 148 -4.91 0.53 -9.92
N LEU A 149 -4.87 0.50 -8.58
CA LEU A 149 -4.29 -0.60 -7.81
C LEU A 149 -5.08 -1.90 -8.00
N THR A 150 -6.41 -1.84 -7.89
CA THR A 150 -7.29 -3.02 -8.04
C THR A 150 -7.21 -3.66 -9.42
N GLN A 151 -6.92 -2.89 -10.47
CA GLN A 151 -6.65 -3.42 -11.82
C GLN A 151 -5.38 -4.28 -11.90
N ARG A 152 -4.45 -4.14 -10.94
CA ARG A 152 -3.20 -4.90 -10.85
C ARG A 152 -3.20 -5.88 -9.67
N ALA A 153 -4.38 -6.21 -9.14
CA ALA A 153 -4.53 -7.15 -8.03
C ALA A 153 -3.96 -8.56 -8.32
N GLU A 154 -3.70 -8.92 -9.59
CA GLU A 154 -3.02 -10.18 -9.92
C GLU A 154 -1.55 -10.19 -9.51
N ALA A 155 -0.84 -9.07 -9.71
CA ALA A 155 0.53 -8.89 -9.23
C ALA A 155 0.58 -8.60 -7.72
N PHE A 156 -0.52 -8.06 -7.19
CA PHE A 156 -0.68 -7.74 -5.78
C PHE A 156 -1.68 -8.71 -5.15
N PHE A 157 -1.24 -9.94 -4.93
CA PHE A 157 -2.12 -11.09 -4.65
C PHE A 157 -2.95 -10.99 -3.36
N ILE A 158 -2.61 -10.09 -2.43
CA ILE A 158 -3.41 -9.84 -1.21
C ILE A 158 -4.52 -8.79 -1.41
N LEU A 159 -4.59 -8.12 -2.57
CA LEU A 159 -5.56 -7.07 -2.84
C LEU A 159 -6.86 -7.65 -3.39
N ARG A 160 -7.98 -7.18 -2.86
CA ARG A 160 -9.31 -7.57 -3.33
C ARG A 160 -9.67 -6.74 -4.56
N ARG A 161 -10.13 -7.39 -5.64
CA ARG A 161 -10.53 -6.72 -6.90
C ARG A 161 -11.65 -5.69 -6.71
N LYS A 162 -12.50 -5.88 -5.70
CA LYS A 162 -13.59 -4.98 -5.33
C LYS A 162 -13.50 -4.67 -3.84
N PRO A 163 -13.54 -3.40 -3.42
CA PRO A 163 -13.58 -3.07 -2.00
C PRO A 163 -14.93 -3.42 -1.36
N VAL A 164 -14.96 -3.49 -0.04
CA VAL A 164 -16.19 -3.57 0.76
C VAL A 164 -16.98 -2.27 0.63
N LYS A 165 -18.32 -2.35 0.67
CA LYS A 165 -19.17 -1.16 0.56
C LYS A 165 -18.85 -0.15 1.68
N GLY A 166 -18.63 1.10 1.32
CA GLY A 166 -18.31 2.18 2.27
C GLY A 166 -16.82 2.29 2.64
N TYR A 167 -15.95 1.53 1.97
CA TYR A 167 -14.49 1.58 2.09
C TYR A 167 -13.87 1.75 0.70
N ASP A 168 -12.67 2.32 0.64
CA ASP A 168 -12.01 2.66 -0.63
C ASP A 168 -11.18 1.50 -1.18
N ILE A 169 -10.57 0.71 -0.29
CA ILE A 169 -9.72 -0.42 -0.64
C ILE A 169 -9.89 -1.55 0.38
N SER A 170 -9.79 -2.80 -0.08
CA SER A 170 -9.86 -3.98 0.78
C SER A 170 -8.77 -4.98 0.43
N PHE A 171 -8.19 -5.59 1.45
CA PHE A 171 -7.23 -6.67 1.37
C PHE A 171 -7.88 -7.96 1.84
N LEU A 172 -7.51 -9.07 1.22
CA LEU A 172 -7.89 -10.41 1.63
C LEU A 172 -6.62 -11.21 1.89
N ILE A 173 -6.43 -11.60 3.15
CA ILE A 173 -5.26 -12.35 3.60
C ILE A 173 -5.74 -13.75 3.97
N THR A 174 -5.15 -14.77 3.37
CA THR A 174 -5.49 -16.18 3.60
C THR A 174 -4.32 -16.90 4.27
N ASN A 175 -4.56 -18.11 4.77
CA ASN A 175 -3.51 -18.96 5.34
C ASN A 175 -2.34 -19.18 4.37
N PHE A 176 -2.61 -19.30 3.07
CA PHE A 176 -1.59 -19.45 2.03
C PHE A 176 -0.60 -18.27 2.00
N HIS A 177 -1.08 -17.05 2.26
CA HIS A 177 -0.22 -15.87 2.30
C HIS A 177 0.70 -15.87 3.54
N THR A 178 0.20 -16.34 4.68
CA THR A 178 1.01 -16.48 5.90
C THR A 178 1.96 -17.67 5.89
N GLU A 179 1.69 -18.67 5.05
CA GLU A 179 2.61 -19.78 4.79
C GLU A 179 3.76 -19.35 3.87
N ALA A 180 3.47 -18.55 2.84
CA ALA A 180 4.47 -18.05 1.89
C ALA A 180 5.28 -16.85 2.42
N MET A 181 4.73 -16.04 3.32
CA MET A 181 5.39 -14.84 3.85
C MET A 181 5.22 -14.74 5.36
N LEU A 182 6.22 -14.17 6.03
CA LEU A 182 6.18 -13.96 7.46
C LEU A 182 5.06 -12.95 7.81
N LYS A 183 4.18 -13.32 8.75
CA LYS A 183 3.03 -12.48 9.15
C LYS A 183 3.40 -11.04 9.54
N HIS A 184 4.56 -10.84 10.17
CA HIS A 184 4.99 -9.49 10.56
C HIS A 184 5.32 -8.61 9.34
N LYS A 185 5.80 -9.21 8.23
CA LYS A 185 6.02 -8.50 6.97
C LYS A 185 4.72 -8.08 6.32
N LEU A 186 3.68 -8.91 6.39
CA LEU A 186 2.33 -8.54 5.96
C LEU A 186 1.75 -7.39 6.80
N VAL A 187 1.95 -7.41 8.11
CA VAL A 187 1.53 -6.29 8.97
C VAL A 187 2.30 -5.02 8.62
N ASP A 188 3.63 -5.09 8.51
CA ASP A 188 4.47 -3.95 8.11
C ASP A 188 4.03 -3.38 6.76
N PHE A 189 3.79 -4.25 5.80
CA PHE A 189 3.29 -3.91 4.48
C PHE A 189 1.99 -3.08 4.55
N ILE A 190 1.00 -3.50 5.33
CA ILE A 190 -0.29 -2.79 5.42
C ILE A 190 -0.11 -1.42 6.07
N ILE A 191 0.73 -1.33 7.10
CA ILE A 191 1.01 -0.06 7.77
C ILE A 191 1.79 0.90 6.86
N GLU A 192 2.80 0.39 6.13
CA GLU A 192 3.55 1.15 5.13
C GLU A 192 2.62 1.64 4.02
N PHE A 193 1.75 0.77 3.50
CA PHE A 193 0.74 1.12 2.52
C PHE A 193 -0.16 2.27 3.01
N MET A 194 -0.66 2.21 4.25
CA MET A 194 -1.47 3.30 4.82
C MET A 194 -0.71 4.63 4.87
N GLU A 195 0.58 4.62 5.23
CA GLU A 195 1.41 5.82 5.28
C GLU A 195 1.79 6.35 3.88
N GLU A 196 1.97 5.47 2.89
CA GLU A 196 2.35 5.84 1.52
C GLU A 196 1.18 6.43 0.74
N VAL A 197 -0.03 5.87 0.88
CA VAL A 197 -1.21 6.36 0.17
C VAL A 197 -1.51 7.82 0.52
N ASP A 198 -1.44 8.19 1.80
CA ASP A 198 -1.68 9.58 2.21
C ASP A 198 -0.67 10.55 1.58
N LYS A 199 0.60 10.14 1.46
CA LYS A 199 1.66 10.94 0.83
C LYS A 199 1.44 11.05 -0.67
N GLU A 200 1.19 9.93 -1.34
CA GLU A 200 0.98 9.89 -2.79
C GLU A 200 -0.24 10.72 -3.22
N ILE A 201 -1.34 10.66 -2.48
CA ILE A 201 -2.53 11.50 -2.75
C ILE A 201 -2.18 12.99 -2.58
N SER A 202 -1.42 13.34 -1.54
CA SER A 202 -0.98 14.71 -1.29
C SER A 202 -0.04 15.22 -2.40
N GLU A 203 0.90 14.39 -2.85
CA GLU A 203 1.81 14.70 -3.96
C GLU A 203 1.05 14.86 -5.29
N MET A 204 0.13 13.95 -5.61
CA MET A 204 -0.72 14.05 -6.79
C MET A 204 -1.55 15.34 -6.79
N LYS A 205 -2.11 15.74 -5.64
CA LYS A 205 -2.86 16.99 -5.50
C LYS A 205 -1.98 18.22 -5.77
N LEU A 206 -0.78 18.25 -5.20
CA LEU A 206 0.19 19.33 -5.44
C LEU A 206 0.59 19.42 -6.92
N PHE A 207 0.86 18.27 -7.56
CA PHE A 207 1.19 18.21 -8.98
C PHE A 207 0.06 18.73 -9.87
N LEU A 208 -1.18 18.37 -9.55
CA LEU A 208 -2.37 18.81 -10.29
C LEU A 208 -2.53 20.33 -10.19
N ASN A 209 -2.37 20.90 -9.00
CA ASN A 209 -2.45 22.35 -8.77
C ASN A 209 -1.33 23.11 -9.49
N ALA A 210 -0.08 22.62 -9.39
CA ALA A 210 1.05 23.22 -10.09
C ALA A 210 0.86 23.22 -11.61
N ARG A 211 0.36 22.10 -12.17
CA ARG A 211 0.11 22.00 -13.60
C ARG A 211 -1.05 22.88 -14.06
N ALA A 212 -2.12 22.97 -13.28
CA ALA A 212 -3.23 23.88 -13.57
C ALA A 212 -2.75 25.34 -13.60
N ARG A 213 -1.89 25.73 -12.66
CA ARG A 213 -1.26 27.05 -12.62
C ARG A 213 -0.40 27.32 -13.87
N PHE A 214 0.48 26.39 -14.22
CA PHE A 214 1.33 26.52 -15.41
C PHE A 214 0.52 26.68 -16.71
N VAL A 215 -0.57 25.92 -16.85
CA VAL A 215 -1.47 26.02 -18.01
C VAL A 215 -2.17 27.38 -18.04
N ALA A 216 -2.65 27.89 -16.90
CA ALA A 216 -3.27 29.19 -16.81
C ALA A 216 -2.30 30.34 -17.13
N GLU A 217 -1.08 30.30 -16.58
CA GLU A 217 -0.02 31.28 -16.87
C GLU A 217 0.33 31.28 -18.36
N SER A 218 0.51 30.11 -18.96
CA SER A 218 0.80 29.96 -20.40
C SER A 218 -0.32 30.49 -21.28
N PHE A 219 -1.58 30.24 -20.92
CA PHE A 219 -2.75 30.70 -21.67
C PHE A 219 -2.95 32.23 -21.61
N LEU A 220 -2.64 32.84 -20.46
CA LEU A 220 -2.80 34.27 -20.24
C LEU A 220 -1.58 35.11 -20.66
N THR A 221 -0.46 34.48 -21.03
CA THR A 221 0.72 35.18 -21.53
C THR A 221 0.41 35.78 -22.91
N PRO A 222 0.42 37.12 -23.09
CA PRO A 222 0.08 37.75 -24.36
C PRO A 222 1.05 37.35 -25.46
N VAL A 223 0.53 36.97 -26.63
CA VAL A 223 1.30 36.62 -27.84
C VAL A 223 2.23 37.77 -28.31
N SER A 224 1.96 39.01 -27.91
CA SER A 224 2.69 40.20 -28.35
C SER A 224 4.11 40.36 -27.80
N MET A 225 4.55 39.55 -26.81
CA MET A 225 5.93 39.61 -26.30
C MET A 225 6.89 38.61 -26.96
N ALA A 226 6.40 37.68 -27.80
CA ALA A 226 7.27 36.72 -28.49
C ALA A 226 7.91 37.29 -29.78
N THR A 227 7.38 38.38 -30.33
CA THR A 227 7.76 38.87 -31.67
C THR A 227 8.74 40.04 -31.68
N THR A 228 9.08 40.64 -30.53
CA THR A 228 9.93 41.85 -30.48
C THR A 228 11.40 41.61 -30.17
N SER A 229 11.82 40.38 -29.83
CA SER A 229 13.23 40.10 -29.51
C SER A 229 14.12 39.69 -30.69
N SER A 230 13.57 39.47 -31.90
CA SER A 230 14.35 39.04 -33.07
C SER A 230 14.75 40.16 -34.04
N VAL A 231 14.37 41.42 -33.79
CA VAL A 231 14.60 42.54 -34.74
C VAL A 231 15.68 43.53 -34.27
N LEU A 232 16.20 43.42 -33.04
CA LEU A 232 17.17 44.39 -32.48
C LEU A 232 18.66 43.97 -32.58
N THR A 233 18.99 42.88 -33.27
CA THR A 233 20.40 42.45 -33.48
C THR A 233 20.91 42.64 -34.90
N ALA A 234 20.26 43.50 -35.70
CA ALA A 234 20.65 43.77 -37.08
C ALA A 234 20.60 45.27 -37.40
N TYR A 235 21.32 46.08 -36.64
CA TYR A 235 21.84 47.39 -37.06
C TYR A 235 23.14 47.69 -36.31
#